data_AF-A0A7X1NJ99-F1
#
_entry.id   AF-A0A7X1NJ99-F1
#
_cell.length_a   1.000
_cell.length_b   1.000
_cell.length_c   1.000
_cell.angle_alpha   90.00
_cell.angle_beta   90.00
_cell.angle_gamma   90.00
#
_symmetry.space_group_name_H-M   'P 1'
#
loop_
_entity.id
_entity.type
_entity.pdbx_description
1 polymer ?
#
loop_
_entity_poly.entity_id
_entity_poly.type
_entity_poly.pdbx_seq_one_letter_code
_entity_poly.pdbx_strand_id
1 'polypeptide(L)' 'MVQLSALPYMSSLSDREKAGLLMLLPSKSSSERMALINMYPSLVNLPLQQKELLLDRLEKIVPVTVSERQ' A
#
# COMPACT_ATOMS: atom_id res chain seq x y z
N MET A 1 -0.37 -17.07 0.94
CA MET A 1 -0.91 -15.71 0.63
C MET A 1 -1.63 -15.12 1.86
N VAL A 2 -0.93 -14.89 2.98
CA VAL A 2 -1.58 -14.63 4.30
C VAL A 2 -1.02 -13.38 5.02
N GLN A 3 -0.34 -12.47 4.33
CA GLN A 3 0.20 -11.27 5.01
C GLN A 3 -0.63 -10.00 4.80
N LEU A 4 -1.43 -9.93 3.73
CA LEU A 4 -2.25 -8.76 3.43
C LEU A 4 -3.58 -8.73 4.17
N SER A 5 -4.12 -9.92 4.49
CA SER A 5 -5.31 -10.09 5.33
C SER A 5 -5.08 -9.69 6.79
N ALA A 6 -3.82 -9.53 7.23
CA ALA A 6 -3.46 -9.10 8.57
C ALA A 6 -3.46 -7.58 8.75
N LEU A 7 -3.67 -6.82 7.67
CA LEU A 7 -3.89 -5.38 7.71
C LEU A 7 -5.40 -5.14 7.84
N PRO A 8 -5.91 -4.77 9.03
CA PRO A 8 -7.34 -4.59 9.25
C PRO A 8 -7.96 -3.48 8.37
N TYR A 9 -7.12 -2.66 7.72
CA TYR A 9 -7.52 -1.61 6.80
C TYR A 9 -7.52 -2.04 5.32
N MET A 10 -6.89 -3.18 5.00
CA MET A 10 -6.92 -3.75 3.65
C MET A 10 -8.14 -4.67 3.45
N SER A 11 -8.81 -5.10 4.52
CA SER A 11 -10.01 -5.92 4.44
C SER A 11 -11.19 -5.21 3.75
N SER A 12 -11.20 -3.88 3.76
CA SER A 12 -12.18 -3.03 3.07
C SER A 12 -11.90 -2.86 1.57
N LEU A 13 -10.78 -3.39 1.08
CA LEU A 13 -10.42 -3.41 -0.33
C LEU A 13 -10.74 -4.78 -0.94
N SER A 14 -11.29 -4.76 -2.14
CA SER A 14 -11.41 -5.95 -2.98
C SER A 14 -10.03 -6.51 -3.34
N ASP A 15 -9.97 -7.79 -3.66
CA ASP A 15 -8.69 -8.44 -4.02
C ASP A 15 -8.05 -7.81 -5.27
N ARG A 16 -8.87 -7.25 -6.17
CA ARG A 16 -8.40 -6.48 -7.32
C ARG A 16 -7.73 -5.17 -6.91
N GLU A 17 -8.31 -4.45 -5.95
CA GLU A 17 -7.74 -3.20 -5.44
C GLU A 17 -6.44 -3.46 -4.65
N LYS A 18 -6.43 -4.52 -3.83
CA LYS A 18 -5.21 -4.98 -3.14
C LYS A 18 -4.10 -5.29 -4.15
N ALA A 19 -4.40 -6.07 -5.19
CA ALA A 19 -3.44 -6.40 -6.23
C ALA A 19 -2.92 -5.14 -6.96
N GLY A 20 -3.81 -4.20 -7.29
CA GLY A 20 -3.45 -2.94 -7.92
C GLY A 20 -2.51 -2.09 -7.06
N LEU A 21 -2.79 -1.97 -5.76
CA LEU A 21 -1.91 -1.27 -4.82
C LEU A 21 -0.53 -1.91 -4.77
N LEU A 22 -0.46 -3.23 -4.63
CA LEU A 22 0.82 -3.95 -4.53
C LEU A 22 1.69 -3.83 -5.78
N MET A 23 1.07 -3.75 -6.96
CA MET A 23 1.79 -3.54 -8.21
C MET A 23 2.29 -2.10 -8.37
N LEU A 24 1.54 -1.11 -7.88
CA LEU A 24 1.81 0.31 -8.11
C LEU A 24 2.68 0.97 -7.03
N LEU A 25 2.66 0.47 -5.79
CA LEU A 25 3.45 0.99 -4.68
C LEU A 25 4.98 0.93 -4.87
N PRO A 26 5.58 -0.17 -5.39
CA PRO A 26 7.03 -0.26 -5.52
C PRO A 26 7.62 0.74 -6.54
N SER A 27 6.86 1.14 -7.55
CA SER A 27 7.29 2.11 -8.57
C SER A 27 7.06 3.58 -8.16
N LYS A 28 6.56 3.85 -6.95
CA LYS A 28 6.15 5.18 -6.50
C LYS A 28 7.00 5.66 -5.32
N SER A 29 7.30 6.96 -5.31
CA SER A 29 7.90 7.66 -4.17
C SER A 29 6.92 7.78 -3.00
N SER A 30 7.40 8.09 -1.79
CA SER A 30 6.56 8.17 -0.58
C SER A 30 5.34 9.10 -0.75
N SER A 31 5.51 10.27 -1.38
CA SER A 31 4.42 11.21 -1.65
C SER A 31 3.40 10.64 -2.66
N GLU A 32 3.86 9.94 -3.69
CA GLU A 32 3.00 9.29 -4.69
C GLU A 32 2.27 8.07 -4.12
N ARG A 33 2.88 7.35 -3.18
CA ARG A 33 2.24 6.24 -2.47
C ARG A 33 1.09 6.74 -1.59
N MET A 34 1.27 7.86 -0.89
CA MET A 34 0.19 8.50 -0.12
C MET A 34 -0.95 8.98 -1.04
N ALA A 35 -0.61 9.59 -2.18
CA ALA A 35 -1.58 9.98 -3.18
C ALA A 35 -2.35 8.77 -3.73
N LEU A 36 -1.67 7.66 -4.01
CA LEU A 36 -2.27 6.42 -4.47
C LEU A 36 -3.26 5.85 -3.44
N ILE A 37 -2.91 5.81 -2.16
CA ILE A 37 -3.83 5.38 -1.09
C ILE A 37 -5.07 6.26 -1.04
N ASN A 38 -4.90 7.58 -1.19
CA ASN A 38 -6.01 8.53 -1.17
C ASN A 38 -6.96 8.40 -2.37
N MET A 39 -6.59 7.66 -3.43
CA MET A 39 -7.50 7.34 -4.54
C MET A 39 -8.53 6.27 -4.18
N TYR A 40 -8.32 5.51 -3.09
CA TYR A 40 -9.24 4.47 -2.66
C TYR A 40 -10.21 5.02 -1.61
N PRO A 41 -11.53 5.02 -1.87
CA PRO A 41 -12.54 5.55 -0.94
C PRO A 41 -12.47 4.90 0.46
N SER A 42 -12.17 3.61 0.51
CA SER A 42 -12.04 2.86 1.76
C SER A 42 -10.80 3.26 2.58
N LEU A 43 -9.81 3.90 1.97
CA LEU A 43 -8.56 4.29 2.62
C LEU A 43 -8.43 5.81 2.82
N VAL A 44 -9.08 6.63 1.98
CA VAL A 44 -8.99 8.09 2.06
C VAL A 44 -9.51 8.63 3.40
N ASN A 45 -10.48 7.93 4.00
CA ASN A 45 -11.05 8.29 5.29
C ASN A 45 -10.19 7.87 6.50
N LEU A 46 -9.09 7.14 6.28
CA LEU A 46 -8.21 6.75 7.37
C LEU A 46 -7.44 7.96 7.91
N PRO A 47 -7.20 8.03 9.23
CA PRO A 47 -6.26 8.98 9.81
C PRO A 47 -4.88 8.90 9.15
N LEU A 48 -4.19 10.03 9.04
CA LEU A 48 -2.87 10.10 8.38
C LEU A 48 -1.89 9.08 8.96
N GLN A 49 -1.84 8.94 10.28
CA GLN A 49 -0.98 7.98 10.99
C GLN A 49 -1.28 6.53 10.59
N GLN A 50 -2.54 6.19 10.33
CA GLN A 50 -2.93 4.85 9.89
C GLN A 50 -2.55 4.61 8.42
N LYS A 51 -2.63 5.64 7.57
CA LYS A 51 -2.16 5.57 6.18
C LYS A 51 -0.65 5.36 6.11
N GLU A 52 0.11 6.08 6.93
CA GLU A 52 1.57 5.91 7.03
C GLU A 52 1.94 4.51 7.53
N LEU A 53 1.28 4.00 8.58
CA LEU A 53 1.49 2.64 9.06
C LEU A 53 1.12 1.58 8.00
N LEU A 54 0.07 1.83 7.22
CA LEU A 54 -0.33 0.98 6.10
C LEU A 54 0.76 0.95 5.02
N LEU A 55 1.32 2.10 4.66
CA LEU A 55 2.41 2.21 3.70
C LEU A 55 3.68 1.49 4.17
N ASP A 56 4.09 1.69 5.42
CA ASP A 56 5.26 1.03 6.02
C ASP A 56 5.10 -0.50 6.03
N ARG A 57 3.89 -0.99 6.33
CA ARG A 57 3.61 -2.43 6.28
C ARG A 57 3.55 -2.96 4.84
N LEU A 58 3.02 -2.18 3.91
CA LEU A 58 3.00 -2.56 2.48
C LEU A 58 4.40 -2.61 1.89
N GLU A 59 5.29 -1.70 2.30
CA GLU A 59 6.71 -1.70 1.93
C GLU A 59 7.47 -2.92 2.48
N LYS A 60 7.06 -3.45 3.63
CA LYS A 60 7.62 -4.71 4.17
C LYS A 60 7.13 -5.96 3.44
N ILE A 61 5.95 -5.90 2.82
CA ILE A 61 5.31 -7.03 2.12
C ILE A 61 5.71 -7.05 0.65
N VAL A 62 5.75 -5.88 0.01
CA VAL A 62 6.25 -5.73 -1.35
C VAL A 62 7.76 -5.74 -1.24
N PRO A 63 8.49 -6.76 -1.72
CA PRO A 63 9.92 -6.63 -1.85
C PRO A 63 10.15 -5.43 -2.76
N VAL A 64 10.62 -4.32 -2.18
CA VAL A 64 11.20 -3.25 -2.96
C VAL A 64 12.36 -3.93 -3.65
N THR A 65 12.17 -4.33 -4.91
CA THR A 65 13.27 -4.55 -5.82
C THR A 65 13.89 -3.17 -5.93
N VAL A 66 14.75 -2.84 -4.97
CA VAL A 66 15.70 -1.77 -5.11
C VAL A 66 16.35 -2.11 -6.43
N SER A 67 16.01 -1.32 -7.44
CA SER A 67 16.73 -1.33 -8.68
C SER A 67 18.09 -0.76 -8.29
N GLU A 68 18.96 -1.61 -7.77
CA GLU A 68 20.40 -1.41 -7.78
C GLU A 68 20.77 -1.37 -9.26
N ARG A 69 20.50 -0.22 -9.89
CA ARG A 69 21.18 0.19 -11.10
C ARG A 69 22.59 0.56 -10.63
N GLN A 70 23.45 -0.46 -10.60
CA GLN A 70 24.88 -0.29 -10.77
C GLN A 70 25.16 0.33 -12.13
#